data_AF-A0A433UGH1-F1
#
_entry.id   AF-A0A433UGH1-F1
#
_cell.length_a   1.000
_cell.length_b   1.000
_cell.length_c   1.000
_cell.angle_alpha   90.00
_cell.angle_beta   90.00
_cell.angle_gamma   90.00
#
_symmetry.space_group_name_H-M   'P 1'
#
loop_
_entity.id
_entity.type
_entity.pdbx_description
1 polymer ?
#
loop_
_entity_poly.entity_id
_entity_poly.type
_entity_poly.pdbx_seq_one_letter_code
_entity_poly.pdbx_strand_id
1 'polypeptide(L)'
;MSEQNFSDVPQVELLQWLARGSLKQNLLRAVRLWVWLCSLYGEGQDQIFLEDGFTLADWKNAFFSSTHPKGEAIPQFHDPNCNCAKTTADWLFDAKTGLNPEDWKHCLLSHVHISNLDEILDKRLFGVTRRSLQADLQILEELGWLENREQKYHRVKSLPSRFIGSTYSGGRKYQVSK
;
A
#
# COMPACT_ATOMS: atom_id res chain seq x y z
N MET A 1 14.62 -20.55 8.65
CA MET A 1 13.29 -20.33 8.04
C MET A 1 13.35 -18.96 7.40
N SER A 2 13.26 -18.90 6.08
CA SER A 2 13.42 -17.65 5.31
C SER A 2 12.25 -16.71 5.55
N GLU A 3 12.54 -15.42 5.71
CA GLU A 3 11.52 -14.37 5.70
C GLU A 3 10.77 -14.41 4.35
N GLN A 4 9.44 -14.28 4.39
CA GLN A 4 8.62 -14.21 3.19
C GLN A 4 8.59 -12.79 2.67
N ASN A 5 8.93 -12.60 1.40
CA ASN A 5 8.95 -11.29 0.77
C ASN A 5 7.61 -10.97 0.10
N PHE A 6 7.25 -9.68 0.12
CA PHE A 6 6.06 -9.15 -0.53
C PHE A 6 6.44 -8.56 -1.89
N SER A 7 5.90 -9.14 -2.96
CA SER A 7 6.17 -8.71 -4.34
C SER A 7 4.88 -8.46 -5.15
N ASP A 8 3.73 -8.33 -4.48
CA ASP A 8 2.46 -8.12 -5.17
C ASP A 8 2.37 -6.70 -5.70
N VAL A 9 1.80 -6.57 -6.90
CA VAL A 9 1.53 -5.32 -7.60
C VAL A 9 0.17 -4.77 -7.12
N PRO A 10 -0.06 -3.44 -7.06
CA PRO A 10 -1.28 -2.85 -6.50
C PRO A 10 -2.48 -2.95 -7.47
N GLN A 11 -2.84 -4.18 -7.85
CA GLN A 11 -4.06 -4.49 -8.59
C GLN A 11 -5.31 -4.15 -7.75
N VAL A 12 -6.43 -3.93 -8.43
CA VAL A 12 -7.67 -3.44 -7.82
C VAL A 12 -8.17 -4.38 -6.72
N GLU A 13 -8.02 -5.69 -6.90
CA GLU A 13 -8.41 -6.73 -5.96
C GLU A 13 -7.60 -6.65 -4.66
N LEU A 14 -6.28 -6.48 -4.78
CA LEU A 14 -5.41 -6.30 -3.62
C LEU A 14 -5.76 -5.03 -2.87
N LEU A 15 -5.98 -3.92 -3.59
CA LEU A 15 -6.36 -2.65 -2.98
C LEU A 15 -7.74 -2.73 -2.31
N GLN A 16 -8.71 -3.44 -2.91
CA GLN A 16 -10.02 -3.69 -2.31
C GLN A 16 -9.89 -4.47 -1.00
N TRP A 17 -8.98 -5.44 -0.93
CA TRP A 17 -8.69 -6.17 0.31
C TRP A 17 -8.06 -5.26 1.37
N LEU A 18 -7.05 -4.46 1.00
CA LEU A 18 -6.39 -3.51 1.90
C LEU A 18 -7.31 -2.37 2.37
N ALA A 19 -8.30 -1.99 1.57
CA ALA A 19 -9.22 -0.88 1.87
C ALA A 19 -10.07 -1.09 3.13
N ARG A 20 -10.26 -2.34 3.57
CA ARG A 20 -11.07 -2.71 4.75
C ARG A 20 -12.47 -2.05 4.74
N GLY A 21 -13.11 -2.10 3.58
CA GLY A 21 -14.41 -1.47 3.34
C GLY A 21 -14.52 -0.95 1.93
N SER A 22 -15.24 0.16 1.74
CA SER A 22 -15.40 0.76 0.41
C SER A 22 -14.06 1.21 -0.16
N LEU A 23 -13.64 0.61 -1.28
CA LEU A 23 -12.44 1.04 -1.99
C LEU A 23 -12.56 2.49 -2.48
N LYS A 24 -13.76 2.92 -2.90
CA LYS A 24 -14.03 4.32 -3.28
C LYS A 24 -13.55 5.31 -2.22
N GLN A 25 -13.90 5.05 -0.96
CA GLN A 25 -13.62 5.96 0.15
C GLN A 25 -12.19 5.83 0.68
N ASN A 26 -11.58 4.66 0.49
CA ASN A 26 -10.31 4.29 1.09
C ASN A 26 -9.16 4.13 0.09
N LEU A 27 -9.34 4.48 -1.19
CA LEU A 27 -8.36 4.22 -2.25
C LEU A 27 -6.96 4.74 -1.90
N LEU A 28 -6.83 6.01 -1.50
CA LEU A 28 -5.53 6.57 -1.09
C LEU A 28 -4.90 5.82 0.08
N ARG A 29 -5.71 5.38 1.05
CA ARG A 29 -5.20 4.59 2.17
C ARG A 29 -4.77 3.21 1.71
N ALA A 30 -5.56 2.53 0.88
CA ALA A 30 -5.23 1.21 0.35
C ALA A 30 -3.91 1.23 -0.44
N VAL A 31 -3.71 2.23 -1.30
CA VAL A 31 -2.44 2.41 -2.03
C VAL A 31 -1.30 2.70 -1.06
N ARG A 32 -1.51 3.53 -0.03
CA ARG A 32 -0.49 3.80 0.99
C ARG A 32 -0.12 2.56 1.78
N LEU A 33 -1.09 1.72 2.17
CA LEU A 33 -0.86 0.43 2.83
C LEU A 33 -0.05 -0.52 1.92
N TRP A 34 -0.31 -0.53 0.61
CA TRP A 34 0.52 -1.29 -0.33
C TRP A 34 1.98 -0.80 -0.31
N VAL A 35 2.23 0.50 -0.33
CA VAL A 35 3.61 1.04 -0.24
C VAL A 35 4.25 0.70 1.12
N TRP A 36 3.48 0.73 2.23
CA TRP A 36 3.98 0.24 3.51
C TRP A 36 4.45 -1.21 3.42
N LEU A 37 3.67 -2.09 2.79
CA LEU A 37 4.05 -3.50 2.61
C LEU A 37 5.32 -3.65 1.76
N CYS A 38 5.45 -2.89 0.67
CA CYS A 38 6.69 -2.85 -0.12
C CYS A 38 7.89 -2.39 0.75
N SER A 39 7.71 -1.38 1.59
CA SER A 39 8.81 -0.86 2.43
C SER A 39 9.26 -1.83 3.52
N LEU A 40 8.33 -2.60 4.08
CA LEU A 40 8.57 -3.48 5.23
C LEU A 40 8.99 -4.89 4.82
N TYR A 41 8.41 -5.39 3.71
CA TYR A 41 8.50 -6.78 3.27
C TYR A 41 8.99 -6.94 1.83
N GLY A 42 9.14 -5.86 1.07
CA GLY A 42 9.63 -5.93 -0.30
C GLY A 42 11.12 -6.25 -0.38
N GLU A 43 11.62 -6.25 -1.62
CA GLU A 43 13.04 -6.43 -1.93
C GLU A 43 13.57 -5.20 -2.68
N GLY A 44 14.88 -5.00 -2.64
CA GLY A 44 15.56 -4.00 -3.46
C GLY A 44 15.38 -2.57 -2.94
N GLN A 45 15.19 -1.61 -3.86
CA GLN A 45 15.27 -0.17 -3.56
C GLN A 45 14.09 0.38 -2.76
N ASP A 46 12.95 -0.33 -2.73
CA ASP A 46 11.78 0.10 -1.96
C ASP A 46 11.81 -0.38 -0.52
N GLN A 47 12.57 -1.44 -0.23
CA GLN A 47 12.72 -1.96 1.12
C GLN A 47 13.56 -0.99 1.94
N ILE A 48 13.07 -0.66 3.13
CA ILE A 48 13.84 0.11 4.09
C ILE A 48 14.44 -0.81 5.15
N PHE A 49 15.63 -0.46 5.62
CA PHE A 49 16.29 -1.21 6.68
C PHE A 49 15.80 -0.72 8.04
N LEU A 50 15.15 -1.61 8.79
CA LEU A 50 14.68 -1.40 10.15
C LEU A 50 15.11 -2.57 11.04
N GLU A 51 15.33 -2.28 12.32
CA GLU A 51 15.61 -3.28 13.35
C GLU A 51 14.41 -4.23 13.57
N ASP A 52 14.64 -5.34 14.27
CA ASP A 52 13.55 -6.19 14.76
C ASP A 52 12.82 -5.48 15.91
N GLY A 53 11.74 -4.78 15.55
CA GLY A 53 11.01 -3.87 16.42
C GLY A 53 11.29 -2.42 16.07
N PHE A 54 10.33 -1.76 15.45
CA PHE A 54 10.45 -0.38 15.01
C PHE A 54 9.27 0.48 15.49
N THR A 55 9.52 1.78 15.61
CA THR A 55 8.49 2.80 15.83
C THR A 55 8.14 3.51 14.52
N LEU A 56 7.03 4.26 14.52
CA LEU A 56 6.72 5.15 13.40
C LEU A 56 7.84 6.16 13.13
N ALA A 57 8.57 6.61 14.16
CA ALA A 57 9.67 7.55 13.99
C ALA A 57 10.83 6.91 13.23
N ASP A 58 11.17 5.65 13.54
CA ASP A 58 12.22 4.89 12.87
C ASP A 58 11.90 4.71 11.39
N TRP A 59 10.66 4.27 11.09
CA TRP A 59 10.19 4.13 9.72
C TRP A 59 10.24 5.47 8.96
N LYS A 60 9.76 6.57 9.56
CA LYS A 60 9.78 7.90 8.93
C LYS A 60 11.20 8.36 8.60
N ASN A 61 12.15 8.14 9.49
CA ASN A 61 13.54 8.55 9.31
C ASN A 61 14.24 7.76 8.20
N ALA A 62 13.84 6.51 7.98
CA ALA A 62 14.36 5.68 6.90
C ALA A 62 13.63 5.91 5.57
N PHE A 63 12.33 6.22 5.60
CA PHE A 63 11.50 6.34 4.39
C PHE A 63 11.48 7.74 3.77
N PHE A 64 11.55 8.80 4.57
CA PHE A 64 11.55 10.17 4.04
C PHE A 64 12.98 10.72 3.90
N SER A 65 13.17 11.72 3.04
CA SER A 65 14.46 12.39 2.93
C SER A 65 14.79 13.17 4.20
N SER A 66 16.08 13.49 4.40
CA SER A 66 16.56 14.22 5.58
C SER A 66 15.99 15.63 5.74
N THR A 67 15.43 16.20 4.68
CA THR A 67 14.77 17.52 4.67
C THR A 67 13.31 17.46 5.13
N HIS A 68 12.77 16.26 5.41
CA HIS A 68 11.37 16.08 5.78
C HIS A 68 11.02 16.72 7.14
N PRO A 69 9.95 17.54 7.21
CA PRO A 69 9.52 18.17 8.46
C PRO A 69 9.16 17.15 9.56
N LYS A 70 9.64 17.39 10.79
CA LYS A 70 9.40 16.49 11.94
C LYS A 70 8.07 16.72 12.68
N GLY A 71 7.23 17.63 12.19
CA GLY A 71 5.96 18.00 12.82
C GLY A 71 4.81 17.00 12.64
N GLU A 72 3.68 17.33 13.26
CA GLU A 72 2.43 16.54 13.23
C GLU A 72 1.51 16.89 12.04
N ALA A 73 1.65 18.11 11.52
CA ALA A 73 0.83 18.64 10.44
C ALA A 73 1.14 17.96 9.10
N ILE A 74 0.24 18.16 8.12
CA ILE A 74 0.52 17.76 6.74
C ILE A 74 1.78 18.50 6.27
N PRO A 75 2.83 17.80 5.82
CA PRO A 75 4.06 18.45 5.40
C PRO A 75 3.79 19.29 4.14
N GLN A 76 4.19 20.56 4.16
CA GLN A 76 4.26 21.36 2.95
C GLN A 76 5.23 20.72 1.95
N PHE A 77 5.08 21.06 0.68
CA PHE A 77 6.05 20.66 -0.33
C PHE A 77 7.40 21.30 -0.01
N HIS A 78 8.46 20.48 0.12
CA HIS A 78 9.78 20.93 0.57
C HIS A 78 10.93 20.36 -0.25
N ASP A 79 10.78 19.14 -0.76
CA ASP A 79 11.82 18.42 -1.50
C ASP A 79 11.15 17.51 -2.53
N PRO A 80 11.41 17.70 -3.85
CA PRO A 80 10.82 16.86 -4.89
C PRO A 80 11.28 15.40 -4.82
N ASN A 81 12.43 15.11 -4.20
CA ASN A 81 12.96 13.76 -4.05
C ASN A 81 12.49 13.08 -2.76
N CYS A 82 11.78 13.78 -1.89
CA CYS A 82 11.20 13.17 -0.70
C CYS A 82 10.03 12.27 -1.09
N ASN A 83 9.93 11.07 -0.51
CA ASN A 83 8.84 10.14 -0.79
C ASN A 83 7.43 10.72 -0.48
N CYS A 84 7.32 11.77 0.34
CA CYS A 84 6.06 12.47 0.55
C CYS A 84 5.66 13.45 -0.56
N ALA A 85 6.57 13.76 -1.50
CA ALA A 85 6.30 14.58 -2.67
C ALA A 85 5.66 13.78 -3.80
N LYS A 86 5.96 12.47 -3.89
CA LYS A 86 5.39 11.56 -4.90
C LYS A 86 3.86 11.52 -4.83
N THR A 87 3.23 11.71 -5.98
CA THR A 87 1.79 11.57 -6.18
C THR A 87 1.36 10.11 -6.08
N THR A 88 0.06 9.86 -6.02
CA THR A 88 -0.48 8.50 -6.02
C THR A 88 -0.20 7.81 -7.36
N ALA A 89 -0.27 8.55 -8.47
CA ALA A 89 0.14 8.08 -9.79
C ALA A 89 1.61 7.66 -9.83
N ASP A 90 2.53 8.46 -9.26
CA ASP A 90 3.97 8.15 -9.23
C ASP A 90 4.28 6.84 -8.50
N TRP A 91 3.45 6.45 -7.53
CA TRP A 91 3.59 5.17 -6.83
C TRP A 91 3.00 4.00 -7.61
N LEU A 92 1.81 4.18 -8.19
CA LEU A 92 1.10 3.11 -8.90
C LEU A 92 1.77 2.76 -10.24
N PHE A 93 2.24 3.76 -10.98
CA PHE A 93 2.71 3.62 -12.35
C PHE A 93 4.23 3.77 -12.48
N ASP A 94 4.94 3.56 -11.37
CA ASP A 94 6.39 3.34 -11.39
C ASP A 94 6.70 2.13 -12.28
N ALA A 95 7.76 2.22 -13.10
CA ALA A 95 8.08 1.19 -14.09
C ALA A 95 8.19 -0.23 -13.47
N LYS A 96 8.59 -0.33 -12.20
CA LYS A 96 8.70 -1.61 -11.48
C LYS A 96 7.36 -2.32 -11.25
N THR A 97 6.23 -1.58 -11.23
CA THR A 97 4.91 -2.20 -11.03
C THR A 97 4.43 -2.88 -12.30
N GLY A 98 4.95 -2.48 -13.47
CA GLY A 98 4.51 -2.97 -14.77
C GLY A 98 3.06 -2.63 -15.11
N LEU A 99 2.40 -1.76 -14.33
CA LEU A 99 1.01 -1.40 -14.55
C LEU A 99 0.88 -0.42 -15.71
N ASN A 100 0.00 -0.74 -16.66
CA ASN A 100 -0.47 0.23 -17.63
C ASN A 100 -1.51 1.15 -16.96
N PRO A 101 -1.33 2.50 -16.98
CA PRO A 101 -2.25 3.41 -16.33
C PRO A 101 -3.70 3.31 -16.82
N GLU A 102 -3.91 3.19 -18.13
CA GLU A 102 -5.26 3.16 -18.71
C GLU A 102 -5.98 1.85 -18.38
N ASP A 103 -5.30 0.71 -18.48
CA ASP A 103 -5.88 -0.59 -18.12
C ASP A 103 -6.23 -0.65 -16.63
N TRP A 104 -5.36 -0.14 -15.76
CA TRP A 104 -5.60 -0.11 -14.33
C TRP A 104 -6.78 0.81 -13.97
N LYS A 105 -6.85 2.01 -14.57
CA LYS A 105 -7.99 2.93 -14.39
C LYS A 105 -9.29 2.29 -14.87
N HIS A 106 -9.28 1.64 -16.04
CA HIS A 106 -10.44 0.96 -16.59
C HIS A 106 -10.93 -0.15 -15.64
N CYS A 107 -10.01 -0.99 -15.16
CA CYS A 107 -10.31 -2.03 -14.19
C CYS A 107 -10.94 -1.44 -12.92
N LEU A 108 -10.32 -0.41 -12.32
CA LEU A 108 -10.85 0.22 -11.11
C LEU A 108 -12.27 0.75 -11.31
N LEU A 109 -12.51 1.46 -12.41
CA LEU A 109 -13.80 2.08 -12.72
C LEU A 109 -14.89 1.05 -13.06
N SER A 110 -14.53 -0.15 -13.50
CA SER A 110 -15.47 -1.26 -13.69
C SER A 110 -16.02 -1.82 -12.37
N HIS A 111 -15.26 -1.67 -11.27
CA HIS A 111 -15.65 -2.14 -9.94
C HIS A 111 -16.23 -1.03 -9.05
N VAL A 112 -15.82 0.21 -9.28
CA VAL A 112 -16.14 1.34 -8.39
C VAL A 112 -16.38 2.63 -9.18
N HIS A 113 -17.50 3.29 -8.91
CA HIS A 113 -17.80 4.58 -9.54
C HIS A 113 -17.04 5.75 -8.86
N ILE A 114 -15.97 6.23 -9.49
CA ILE A 114 -15.13 7.36 -9.05
C ILE A 114 -15.08 8.41 -10.16
N SER A 115 -15.72 9.56 -9.96
CA SER A 115 -15.81 10.62 -10.98
C SER A 115 -14.59 11.54 -11.02
N ASN A 116 -13.79 11.59 -9.95
CA ASN A 116 -12.63 12.47 -9.82
C ASN A 116 -11.32 11.67 -9.66
N LEU A 117 -11.18 10.58 -10.42
CA LEU A 117 -10.05 9.66 -10.28
C LEU A 117 -8.71 10.36 -10.54
N ASP A 118 -8.60 11.18 -11.58
CA ASP A 118 -7.34 11.87 -11.90
C ASP A 118 -6.93 12.83 -10.77
N GLU A 119 -7.86 13.58 -10.17
CA GLU A 119 -7.58 14.41 -8.99
C GLU A 119 -7.11 13.59 -7.78
N ILE A 120 -7.59 12.36 -7.63
CA ILE A 120 -7.14 11.45 -6.57
C ILE A 120 -5.71 10.98 -6.87
N LEU A 121 -5.42 10.64 -8.13
CA LEU A 121 -4.12 10.18 -8.58
C LEU A 121 -3.04 11.26 -8.42
N ASP A 122 -3.38 12.53 -8.60
CA ASP A 122 -2.47 13.67 -8.43
C ASP A 122 -2.16 14.02 -6.97
N LYS A 123 -2.86 13.42 -5.99
CA LYS A 123 -2.59 13.69 -4.57
C LYS A 123 -1.28 13.06 -4.12
N ARG A 124 -0.49 13.82 -3.36
CA ARG A 124 0.69 13.34 -2.63
C ARG A 124 0.31 12.25 -1.64
N LEU A 125 0.68 11.00 -1.92
CA LEU A 125 0.18 9.82 -1.20
C LEU A 125 0.54 9.85 0.30
N PHE A 126 1.77 10.25 0.59
CA PHE A 126 2.33 10.40 1.94
C PHE A 126 2.36 11.86 2.42
N GLY A 127 1.72 12.78 1.68
CA GLY A 127 1.44 14.15 2.13
C GLY A 127 0.31 14.18 3.16
N VAL A 128 0.45 13.43 4.26
CA VAL A 128 -0.57 13.23 5.29
C VAL A 128 -0.01 13.52 6.69
N THR A 129 -0.90 13.59 7.68
CA THR A 129 -0.51 13.81 9.08
C THR A 129 0.21 12.59 9.68
N ARG A 130 0.98 12.79 10.75
CA ARG A 130 1.55 11.66 11.53
C ARG A 130 0.45 10.72 12.04
N ARG A 131 -0.70 11.25 12.47
CA ARG A 131 -1.84 10.44 12.93
C ARG A 131 -2.36 9.50 11.84
N SER A 132 -2.38 9.95 10.58
CA SER A 132 -2.77 9.10 9.45
C SER A 132 -1.80 7.94 9.25
N LEU A 133 -0.49 8.20 9.34
CA LEU A 133 0.54 7.15 9.25
C LEU A 133 0.47 6.17 10.42
N GLN A 134 0.21 6.67 11.62
CA GLN A 134 0.00 5.81 12.81
C GLN A 134 -1.22 4.90 12.63
N ALA A 135 -2.32 5.43 12.08
CA ALA A 135 -3.51 4.65 11.79
C ALA A 135 -3.25 3.57 10.72
N ASP A 136 -2.39 3.83 9.73
CA ASP A 136 -2.01 2.82 8.74
C ASP A 136 -1.28 1.64 9.41
N LEU A 137 -0.33 1.91 10.32
CA LEU A 137 0.37 0.85 11.09
C LEU A 137 -0.59 0.01 11.94
N GLN A 138 -1.57 0.66 12.57
CA GLN A 138 -2.63 -0.04 13.32
C GLN A 138 -3.46 -0.95 12.40
N ILE A 139 -3.80 -0.49 11.19
CA ILE A 139 -4.52 -1.32 10.22
C ILE A 139 -3.67 -2.51 9.77
N LEU A 140 -2.37 -2.31 9.54
CA LEU A 140 -1.46 -3.41 9.18
C LEU A 140 -1.34 -4.43 10.31
N GLU A 141 -1.32 -3.98 11.56
CA GLU A 141 -1.39 -4.86 12.73
C GLU A 141 -2.70 -5.65 12.77
N GLU A 142 -3.85 -4.99 12.63
CA GLU A 142 -5.18 -5.64 12.58
C GLU A 142 -5.33 -6.65 11.43
N LEU A 143 -4.67 -6.39 10.31
CA LEU A 143 -4.61 -7.28 9.14
C LEU A 143 -3.64 -8.46 9.33
N GLY A 144 -2.89 -8.50 10.43
CA GLY A 144 -1.90 -9.54 10.71
C GLY A 144 -0.60 -9.38 9.92
N TRP A 145 -0.34 -8.20 9.35
CA TRP A 145 0.96 -7.86 8.77
C TRP A 145 1.95 -7.35 9.79
N LEU A 146 1.53 -6.96 10.98
CA LEU A 146 2.43 -6.52 12.04
C LEU A 146 1.95 -7.08 13.36
N GLU A 147 2.87 -7.16 14.32
CA GLU A 147 2.55 -7.43 15.72
C GLU A 147 3.06 -6.27 16.57
N ASN A 148 2.24 -5.81 17.52
CA ASN A 148 2.72 -4.89 18.54
C ASN A 148 3.25 -5.66 19.74
N ARG A 149 4.55 -5.49 20.03
CA ARG A 149 5.19 -6.04 21.24
C ARG A 149 5.93 -4.90 21.92
N GLU A 150 5.67 -4.71 23.21
CA GLU A 150 6.36 -3.71 24.02
C GLU A 150 6.35 -2.29 23.40
N GLN A 151 5.22 -1.87 22.81
CA GLN A 151 5.05 -0.56 22.15
C GLN A 151 5.86 -0.37 20.85
N LYS A 152 6.39 -1.45 20.27
CA LYS A 152 7.03 -1.46 18.95
C LYS A 152 6.29 -2.37 17.99
N TYR A 153 6.36 -2.02 16.71
CA TYR A 153 5.86 -2.87 15.64
C TYR A 153 6.93 -3.86 15.21
N HIS A 154 6.55 -5.12 15.07
CA HIS A 154 7.40 -6.20 14.57
C HIS A 154 6.80 -6.74 13.29
N ARG A 155 7.69 -7.08 12.35
CA ARG A 155 7.30 -7.80 11.14
C ARG A 155 6.92 -9.23 11.50
N VAL A 156 5.85 -9.75 10.90
CA VAL A 156 5.47 -11.16 11.01
C VAL A 156 6.39 -12.01 10.15
N LYS A 157 6.70 -13.23 10.60
CA LYS A 157 7.55 -14.17 9.84
C LYS A 157 6.80 -14.86 8.70
N SER A 158 5.50 -15.06 8.88
CA SER A 158 4.60 -15.65 7.90
C SER A 158 3.59 -14.61 7.49
N LEU A 159 3.53 -14.27 6.21
CA LEU A 159 2.58 -13.29 5.71
C LEU A 159 1.16 -13.84 5.81
N PRO A 160 0.16 -12.99 6.11
CA PRO A 160 -1.22 -13.43 6.23
C PRO A 160 -1.72 -14.02 4.90
N SER A 161 -2.49 -15.11 4.99
CA SER A 161 -3.13 -15.72 3.83
C SER A 161 -4.07 -14.71 3.17
N ARG A 162 -3.73 -14.30 1.95
CA ARG A 162 -4.60 -13.44 1.14
C ARG A 162 -5.77 -14.25 0.61
N PHE A 163 -6.93 -13.61 0.44
CA PHE A 163 -7.95 -14.15 -0.45
C PHE A 163 -7.41 -14.00 -1.87
N ILE A 164 -6.81 -15.07 -2.41
CA ILE A 164 -6.58 -15.15 -3.85
C ILE A 164 -7.98 -15.18 -4.46
N GLY A 165 -8.43 -14.03 -4.98
CA GLY A 165 -9.58 -14.01 -5.86
C GLY A 165 -9.31 -15.04 -6.95
N SER A 166 -10.12 -16.10 -6.98
CA SER A 166 -10.10 -17.17 -7.98
C SER A 166 -9.72 -16.56 -9.32
N THR A 167 -8.54 -16.91 -9.84
CA THR A 167 -8.26 -16.70 -11.25
C THR A 167 -9.41 -17.33 -12.01
N TYR A 168 -10.10 -16.51 -12.82
CA TYR A 168 -11.07 -17.00 -13.79
C TYR A 168 -10.32 -17.97 -14.70
N SER A 169 -10.39 -19.26 -14.39
CA SER A 169 -9.99 -20.32 -15.30
C SER A 169 -11.15 -20.48 -16.26
N GLY A 170 -10.96 -19.96 -17.47
CA GLY A 170 -11.80 -20.26 -18.60
C GLY A 170 -11.95 -21.78 -18.73
N GLY A 171 -13.18 -22.26 -18.52
CA GLY A 171 -13.50 -23.67 -18.61
C GLY A 171 -15.00 -23.85 -18.80
N ARG A 172 -15.49 -23.65 -20.03
CA ARG A 172 -16.75 -24.27 -20.44
C ARG A 172 -16.63 -25.77 -20.15
N LYS A 173 -17.63 -26.34 -19.50
CA LYS A 173 -18.43 -27.41 -20.09
C LYS A 173 -19.75 -27.56 -19.34
N TYR A 174 -20.81 -27.44 -20.12
CA TYR A 174 -22.13 -27.98 -19.85
C TYR A 174 -22.03 -29.43 -19.37
N GLN A 175 -22.83 -29.79 -18.37
CA GLN A 175 -23.84 -30.85 -18.55
C GLN A 175 -24.82 -30.86 -17.38
N VAL A 176 -26.09 -30.61 -17.72
CA VAL A 176 -27.27 -31.00 -16.96
C VAL A 176 -27.56 -32.46 -17.29
N SER A 177 -27.77 -33.31 -16.29
CA SER A 177 -28.44 -34.63 -16.33
C SER A 177 -28.42 -35.18 -14.90
N LYS A 178 -29.49 -35.66 -14.27
CA LYS A 178 -30.89 -35.96 -14.62
C LYS A 178 -31.73 -35.74 -13.36
#